data_AF-A0ABD0MZ67-F1
#
_entry.id   AF-A0ABD0MZ67-F1
#
_cell.length_a   1.000
_cell.length_b   1.000
_cell.length_c   1.000
_cell.angle_alpha   90.00
_cell.angle_beta   90.00
_cell.angle_gamma   90.00
#
_symmetry.space_group_name_H-M   'P 1'
#
loop_
_entity.id
_entity.type
_entity.pdbx_description
1 polymer ?
#
loop_
_entity_poly.entity_id
_entity_poly.type
_entity_poly.pdbx_seq_one_letter_code
_entity_poly.pdbx_strand_id
1 'polypeptide(L)' 'GDKVIDVIDVARQADSKMKLSAFVKYYYSPQRPKVLNVISLEFSDTKMSELVVVPDIAQKMSWVENYWPDDSYFPKPFVQ' A
#
# COMPACT_ATOMS: atom_id res chain seq x y z
N GLY A 1 11.02 6.84 -5.95
CA GLY A 1 10.41 7.21 -4.66
C GLY A 1 9.46 8.40 -4.78
N ASP A 2 8.92 8.66 -5.97
CA ASP A 2 8.00 9.78 -6.24
C ASP A 2 6.52 9.40 -6.11
N LYS A 3 6.20 8.10 -5.89
CA LYS A 3 4.84 7.63 -5.62
C LYS A 3 4.27 8.46 -4.47
N VAL A 4 3.14 9.11 -4.74
CA VAL A 4 2.36 9.80 -3.71
C VAL A 4 1.59 8.74 -2.95
N ILE A 5 1.70 8.76 -1.63
CA ILE A 5 1.12 7.78 -0.71
C ILE A 5 0.15 8.48 0.24
N ASP A 6 -0.84 7.73 0.72
CA ASP A 6 -1.73 8.16 1.77
C ASP A 6 -1.05 8.01 3.13
N VAL A 7 -1.13 9.07 3.94
CA VAL A 7 -0.50 9.18 5.25
C VAL A 7 -1.48 9.74 6.25
N ILE A 8 -1.60 9.07 7.38
CA ILE A 8 -2.51 9.46 8.47
C ILE A 8 -1.72 10.29 9.47
N ASP A 9 -2.19 11.53 9.74
CA ASP A 9 -1.76 12.31 10.91
C ASP A 9 -2.49 11.76 12.13
N VAL A 10 -1.78 10.95 12.92
CA VAL A 10 -2.38 10.13 14.00
C VAL A 10 -3.03 11.01 15.06
N ALA A 11 -2.43 12.15 15.39
CA ALA A 11 -2.97 13.05 16.40
C ALA A 11 -4.26 13.74 15.94
N ARG A 12 -4.38 14.02 14.64
CA ARG A 12 -5.56 14.69 14.06
C ARG A 12 -6.63 13.72 13.59
N GLN A 13 -6.34 12.41 13.52
CA GLN A 13 -7.18 11.40 12.89
C GLN A 13 -7.62 11.85 11.48
N ALA A 14 -6.66 12.39 10.71
CA ALA A 14 -6.92 12.99 9.42
C ALA A 14 -5.96 12.46 8.36
N ASP A 15 -6.50 12.25 7.17
CA ASP A 15 -5.74 11.80 6.01
C ASP A 15 -4.98 12.96 5.35
N SER A 16 -3.80 12.64 4.84
CA SER A 16 -2.96 13.53 4.06
C SER A 16 -2.24 12.73 2.97
N LYS A 17 -1.67 13.42 1.99
CA LYS A 17 -0.86 12.79 0.93
C LYS A 17 0.54 13.36 0.93
N MET A 18 1.54 12.52 0.68
CA MET A 18 2.92 12.97 0.44
C MET A 18 3.69 11.98 -0.42
N LYS A 19 4.85 12.38 -0.94
CA LYS A 19 5.74 11.44 -1.64
C LYS A 19 6.33 10.42 -0.67
N LEU A 20 6.46 9.16 -1.09
CA LEU A 20 7.14 8.12 -0.30
C LEU A 20 8.55 8.55 0.13
N SER A 21 9.31 9.22 -0.74
CA SER A 21 10.62 9.79 -0.39
C SER A 21 10.57 10.82 0.74
N ALA A 22 9.50 11.62 0.84
CA ALA A 22 9.32 12.56 1.94
C ALA A 22 8.98 11.82 3.24
N PHE A 23 8.11 10.79 3.16
CA PHE A 23 7.81 9.94 4.31
C PHE A 23 9.06 9.22 4.83
N VAL A 24 9.90 8.66 3.95
CA VAL A 24 11.17 8.03 4.32
C VAL A 24 12.10 9.03 5.02
N LYS A 25 12.23 10.25 4.50
CA LYS A 25 13.02 11.32 5.16
C LYS A 25 12.47 11.64 6.55
N TYR A 26 11.15 11.74 6.71
CA TYR A 26 10.50 11.92 8.00
C TYR A 26 10.77 10.74 8.94
N TYR A 27 10.65 9.50 8.46
CA TYR A 27 10.84 8.29 9.24
C TYR A 27 12.27 8.16 9.79
N TYR A 28 13.29 8.49 8.99
CA TYR A 28 14.69 8.45 9.44
C TYR A 28 15.14 9.72 10.18
N SER A 29 14.32 10.77 10.25
CA SER A 29 14.64 11.96 11.04
C SER A 29 14.67 11.63 12.54
N PRO A 30 15.69 12.10 13.29
CA PRO A 30 15.71 11.97 14.75
C PRO A 30 14.63 12.83 15.42
N GLN A 31 14.20 13.91 14.75
CA GLN A 31 13.15 14.80 15.22
C GLN A 31 11.89 14.59 14.39
N ARG A 32 10.83 14.09 15.02
CA ARG A 32 9.55 13.75 14.38
C ARG A 32 8.44 14.55 15.07
N PRO A 33 8.15 15.78 14.59
CA PRO A 33 7.23 16.70 15.28
C PRO A 33 5.76 16.27 15.20
N LYS A 34 5.43 15.33 14.32
CA LYS A 34 4.11 14.72 14.18
C LYS A 34 4.26 13.20 14.23
N VAL A 35 3.20 12.52 14.63
CA VAL A 35 3.10 11.07 14.49
C VAL A 35 2.34 10.78 13.20
N LEU A 36 3.07 10.29 12.20
CA LEU A 36 2.53 9.91 10.89
C LEU A 36 2.55 8.40 10.71
N ASN A 37 1.50 7.85 10.10
CA ASN A 37 1.37 6.43 9.82
C ASN A 37 1.06 6.17 8.34
N VAL A 38 1.57 5.05 7.81
CA VAL A 38 1.32 4.57 6.44
C VAL A 38 0.87 3.13 6.53
N ILE A 39 -0.37 2.86 6.15
CA ILE A 39 -0.97 1.51 6.20
C ILE A 39 -1.63 1.10 4.88
N SER A 40 -1.84 2.04 3.96
CA SER A 40 -2.55 1.82 2.69
C SER A 40 -1.62 1.85 1.49
N LEU A 41 -0.34 1.55 1.69
CA LEU A 41 0.63 1.47 0.59
C LEU A 41 0.49 0.13 -0.13
N GLU A 42 -0.39 0.10 -1.12
CA GLU A 42 -0.51 -1.01 -2.07
C GLU A 42 0.69 -0.96 -3.05
N PHE A 43 1.35 -2.11 -3.24
CA PHE A 43 2.60 -2.21 -3.99
C PHE A 43 2.66 -3.37 -5.00
N SER A 44 1.57 -4.11 -5.23
CA SER A 44 1.51 -5.19 -6.23
C SER A 44 1.84 -4.70 -7.65
N ASP A 45 1.57 -3.43 -7.93
CA ASP A 45 1.88 -2.74 -9.19
C ASP A 45 3.34 -2.23 -9.30
N THR A 46 4.20 -2.54 -8.34
CA THR A 46 5.59 -2.06 -8.29
C THR A 46 6.60 -3.20 -8.36
N LYS A 47 7.88 -2.90 -8.61
CA LYS A 47 8.98 -3.88 -8.54
C LYS A 47 9.14 -4.56 -7.18
N MET A 48 8.56 -4.01 -6.11
CA MET A 48 8.62 -4.62 -4.79
C MET A 48 7.74 -5.88 -4.69
N SER A 49 6.75 -6.04 -5.57
CA SER A 49 5.91 -7.24 -5.61
C SER A 49 6.70 -8.52 -5.90
N GLU A 50 7.80 -8.42 -6.65
CA GLU A 50 8.71 -9.53 -6.94
C GLU A 50 9.41 -10.09 -5.68
N LEU A 51 9.46 -9.31 -4.59
CA LEU A 51 10.11 -9.67 -3.34
C LEU A 51 9.15 -10.27 -2.31
N VAL A 52 7.84 -10.25 -2.55
CA VAL A 52 6.82 -10.67 -1.60
C VAL A 52 5.85 -11.63 -2.27
N VAL A 53 5.73 -12.83 -1.71
CA VAL A 53 4.70 -13.80 -2.11
C VAL A 53 3.69 -13.93 -0.97
N VAL A 54 2.41 -13.74 -1.28
CA VAL A 54 1.34 -13.92 -0.30
C VAL A 54 1.20 -15.41 0.06
N PRO A 55 0.79 -15.75 1.31
CA PRO A 55 0.68 -17.14 1.73
C PRO A 55 -0.22 -18.00 0.83
N ASP A 56 0.14 -19.26 0.61
CA ASP A 56 -0.60 -20.20 -0.25
C ASP A 56 -2.09 -20.32 0.12
N ILE A 57 -2.41 -20.28 1.41
CA ILE A 57 -3.80 -20.36 1.88
C ILE A 57 -4.63 -19.16 1.43
N ALA A 58 -4.05 -17.97 1.39
CA ALA A 58 -4.73 -16.77 0.93
C ALA A 58 -5.03 -16.86 -0.57
N GLN A 59 -4.07 -17.37 -1.36
CA GLN A 59 -4.28 -17.59 -2.80
C GLN A 59 -5.38 -18.63 -3.07
N LYS A 60 -5.34 -19.76 -2.36
CA LYS A 60 -6.34 -20.84 -2.50
C LYS A 60 -7.75 -20.43 -2.11
N MET A 61 -7.89 -19.51 -1.16
CA MET A 61 -9.21 -19.05 -0.68
C MET A 61 -9.67 -17.76 -1.38
N SER A 62 -8.80 -17.06 -2.10
CA SER A 62 -9.11 -15.77 -2.72
C SER A 62 -10.14 -15.92 -3.83
N TRP A 63 -11.26 -15.21 -3.72
CA TRP A 63 -12.23 -15.13 -4.82
C TRP A 63 -11.65 -14.44 -6.05
N VAL A 64 -10.76 -13.47 -5.83
CA VAL A 64 -10.13 -12.70 -6.90
C VAL A 64 -9.16 -13.57 -7.70
N GLU A 65 -8.44 -14.49 -7.04
CA GLU A 65 -7.51 -15.37 -7.76
C GLU A 65 -8.20 -16.56 -8.42
N ASN A 66 -9.31 -17.05 -7.88
CA ASN A 66 -9.92 -18.29 -8.36
C ASN A 66 -11.14 -18.08 -9.28
N TYR A 67 -11.81 -16.93 -9.20
CA TYR A 67 -13.11 -16.73 -9.86
C TYR A 67 -13.25 -15.39 -10.57
N TRP A 68 -12.25 -14.50 -10.54
CA TRP A 68 -12.32 -13.25 -11.28
C TRP A 68 -12.07 -13.51 -12.79
N PRO A 69 -13.01 -13.15 -13.69
CA PRO A 69 -12.84 -13.39 -15.12
C PRO A 69 -11.79 -12.47 -15.74
N ASP A 70 -10.94 -13.01 -16.61
CA ASP A 70 -9.96 -12.22 -17.36
C ASP A 70 -10.62 -11.31 -18.41
N ASP A 71 -11.82 -11.67 -18.87
CA ASP A 71 -12.65 -10.91 -19.82
C ASP A 71 -13.71 -10.02 -19.14
N SER A 72 -13.59 -9.84 -17.82
CA SER A 72 -14.49 -8.97 -17.07
C SER A 72 -14.40 -7.52 -17.56
N TYR A 73 -15.56 -6.88 -17.72
CA TYR A 73 -15.62 -5.43 -17.93
C TYR A 73 -15.07 -4.64 -16.73
N PHE A 74 -15.12 -5.21 -15.53
CA PHE A 74 -14.62 -4.58 -14.30
C PHE A 74 -13.12 -4.90 -14.07
N PRO A 75 -12.32 -3.91 -13.65
CA PRO A 75 -10.90 -4.12 -13.40
C PRO A 75 -10.67 -5.09 -12.24
N LYS A 76 -9.68 -5.98 -12.37
CA LYS A 76 -9.26 -6.90 -11.29
C LYS A 76 -8.86 -6.07 -10.06
N PRO A 77 -9.42 -6.34 -8.87
CA PRO A 77 -9.07 -5.61 -7.66
C PRO A 77 -7.68 -6.03 -7.15
N PHE A 78 -6.88 -5.05 -6.72
CA PHE A 78 -5.57 -5.24 -6.10
C PHE A 78 -5.62 -4.72 -4.67
N VAL A 79 -5.46 -5.62 -3.68
CA VAL A 79 -5.64 -5.32 -2.24
C VAL A 79 -4.60 -6.02 -1.35
N GLN A 80 -3.35 -6.16 -1.83
CA GLN A 80 -2.27 -6.76 -1.05
C GLN A 80 -1.86 -5.92 0.16
#